data_AF-R5CXI2-F1
#
_entry.id   AF-R5CXI2-F1
#
_cell.length_a   1.000
_cell.length_b   1.000
_cell.length_c   1.000
_cell.angle_alpha   90.00
_cell.angle_beta   90.00
_cell.angle_gamma   90.00
#
_symmetry.space_group_name_H-M   'P 1'
#
loop_
_entity.id
_entity.type
_entity.pdbx_description
1 polymer ?
#
loop_
_entity_poly.entity_id
_entity_poly.type
_entity_poly.pdbx_seq_one_letter_code
_entity_poly.pdbx_strand_id
1 'polypeptide(L)' 'MCVDENCNDTNEPIVFSEWTLIGESKMQRSDYTMADLLLYNDTTSNEGNLFALTEEQQEKEGVFLRRYITHYKKVQQYGG' A
#
# COMPACT_ATOMS: atom_id res chain seq x y z
N MET A 1 4.70 -9.19 1.34
CA MET A 1 5.62 -9.72 2.37
C MET A 1 6.76 -8.73 2.49
N CYS A 2 6.97 -8.14 3.66
CA CYS A 2 8.20 -7.42 3.95
C CYS A 2 9.33 -8.44 4.18
N VAL A 3 10.59 -8.04 3.99
CA VAL A 3 11.74 -8.90 4.29
C VAL A 3 12.47 -8.41 5.54
N ASP A 4 12.97 -9.35 6.33
CA ASP A 4 13.82 -9.03 7.49
C ASP A 4 15.27 -8.73 7.07
N GLU A 5 16.11 -8.41 8.06
CA GLU A 5 17.55 -8.12 7.87
C GLU A 5 18.34 -9.31 7.31
N ASN A 6 17.79 -10.53 7.38
CA ASN A 6 18.39 -11.78 6.92
C ASN A 6 17.80 -12.24 5.58
N CYS A 7 17.05 -11.37 4.89
CA CYS A 7 16.36 -11.66 3.63
C CYS A 7 15.28 -12.75 3.73
N ASN A 8 14.70 -12.99 4.91
CA ASN A 8 13.55 -13.88 5.05
C ASN A 8 12.24 -13.11 4.88
N ASP A 9 11.25 -13.74 4.24
CA ASP A 9 9.90 -13.23 4.19
C ASP A 9 9.28 -13.14 5.59
N THR A 10 8.68 -11.99 5.88
CA THR A 10 7.93 -11.75 7.11
C THR A 10 6.42 -11.85 6.85
N ASN A 11 5.67 -12.13 7.92
CA ASN A 11 4.20 -12.12 7.88
C ASN A 11 3.63 -10.69 7.77
N GLU A 12 4.47 -9.66 7.78
CA GLU A 12 4.02 -8.28 7.65
C GLU A 12 3.68 -7.97 6.18
N PRO A 13 2.49 -7.39 5.92
CA PRO A 13 2.12 -7.01 4.57
C PRO A 13 2.93 -5.79 4.10
N ILE A 14 3.16 -5.71 2.79
CA ILE A 14 3.73 -4.50 2.20
C ILE A 14 2.65 -3.42 2.23
N VAL A 15 3.00 -2.26 2.82
CA VAL A 15 2.10 -1.12 2.95
C VAL A 15 2.50 -0.03 1.97
N PHE A 16 1.52 0.44 1.19
CA PHE A 16 1.62 1.60 0.31
C PHE A 16 0.86 2.76 0.94
N SER A 17 1.52 3.91 1.09
CA SER A 17 0.94 5.08 1.75
C SER A 17 0.67 6.20 0.75
N GLU A 18 -0.58 6.63 0.67
CA GLU A 18 -1.00 7.86 0.00
C GLU A 18 -0.99 9.03 0.99
N TRP A 19 -0.52 10.18 0.56
CA TRP A 19 -0.52 11.41 1.34
C TRP A 19 -1.29 12.53 0.64
N THR A 20 -2.27 13.10 1.33
CA THR A 20 -3.16 14.13 0.79
C THR A 20 -3.23 15.34 1.74
N LEU A 21 -3.05 16.55 1.21
CA LEU A 21 -3.23 17.79 1.98
C LEU A 21 -4.73 18.12 2.06
N ILE A 22 -5.29 18.14 3.27
CA ILE A 22 -6.74 18.29 3.51
C ILE A 22 -7.08 19.61 4.22
N GLY A 23 -6.38 20.68 3.85
CA GLY A 23 -6.52 22.02 4.41
C GLY A 23 -5.18 22.73 4.55
N GLU A 24 -5.14 23.88 5.23
CA GLU A 24 -3.92 24.69 5.34
C GLU A 24 -2.77 24.00 6.09
N SER A 25 -3.11 23.24 7.13
CA SER A 25 -2.11 22.69 8.08
C SER A 25 -2.22 21.20 8.30
N LYS A 26 -3.23 20.54 7.71
CA LYS A 26 -3.54 19.13 7.96
C LYS A 26 -3.15 18.28 6.75
N MET A 27 -2.55 17.14 7.05
CA MET A 27 -2.15 16.11 6.11
C MET A 27 -2.83 14.82 6.49
N GLN A 28 -3.42 14.16 5.50
CA GLN A 28 -4.03 12.85 5.61
C GLN A 28 -3.05 11.82 5.05
N ARG A 29 -2.82 10.74 5.80
CA ARG A 29 -2.18 9.53 5.28
C ARG A 29 -3.22 8.42 5.21
N SER A 30 -3.30 7.77 4.06
CA SER A 30 -4.08 6.54 3.85
C SER A 30 -3.12 5.41 3.51
N ASP A 31 -3.19 4.32 4.24
CA ASP A 31 -2.34 3.13 4.04
C ASP A 31 -3.16 2.02 3.36
N TYR A 32 -2.56 1.34 2.40
CA TYR A 32 -3.16 0.28 1.59
C TYR A 32 -2.21 -0.92 1.44
N THR A 33 -2.75 -2.10 1.15
CA THR A 33 -1.97 -3.28 0.72
C THR A 33 -2.45 -3.79 -0.63
N MET A 34 -1.60 -4.48 -1.36
CA MET A 34 -1.96 -5.07 -2.66
C MET A 34 -2.06 -6.61 -2.56
N ALA A 35 -2.65 -7.11 -1.48
CA ALA A 35 -2.76 -8.55 -1.24
C ALA A 35 -3.46 -9.29 -2.40
N ASP A 36 -4.54 -8.71 -2.92
CA ASP A 36 -5.33 -9.27 -4.02
C ASP A 36 -4.57 -9.37 -5.34
N LEU A 37 -3.58 -8.50 -5.59
CA LEU A 37 -2.74 -8.56 -6.79
C LEU A 37 -1.73 -9.71 -6.72
N LEU A 38 -1.24 -10.05 -5.52
CA LEU A 38 -0.27 -11.14 -5.33
C LEU A 38 -0.94 -12.53 -5.44
N LEU A 39 -2.17 -12.66 -4.93
CA LEU A 39 -2.95 -13.91 -4.96
C LEU A 39 -3.27 -14.39 -6.39
N TYR A 40 -3.27 -13.50 -7.38
CA TYR A 40 -3.62 -13.83 -8.75
C TYR A 40 -2.45 -14.48 -9.54
N ASN A 41 -1.20 -14.24 -9.13
CA ASN A 41 -0.02 -14.78 -9.84
C ASN A 41 0.24 -16.28 -9.55
N ASP A 42 -0.38 -16.85 -8.52
CA ASP A 42 -0.20 -18.28 -8.17
C ASP A 42 -1.00 -19.23 -9.06
N THR A 43 -2.02 -18.75 -9.79
CA THR A 43 -2.88 -19.61 -10.63
C THR A 43 -2.46 -19.65 -12.10
N THR A 44 -1.61 -18.73 -12.56
CA THR A 44 -1.14 -18.67 -13.95
C THR A 44 0.34 -18.30 -14.03
N SER A 45 1.19 -19.32 -14.02
CA SER A 45 2.60 -19.22 -14.37
C SER A 45 2.77 -18.71 -15.81
N ASN A 46 3.09 -17.43 -15.98
CA ASN A 46 4.10 -16.91 -16.93
C ASN A 46 4.22 -15.39 -16.74
N GLU A 47 5.24 -14.95 -16.00
CA GLU A 47 5.78 -13.58 -15.97
C GLU A 47 4.76 -12.44 -16.24
N GLY A 48 3.74 -12.35 -15.39
CA GLY A 48 2.73 -11.30 -15.44
C GLY A 48 3.34 -9.95 -15.05
N ASN A 49 3.48 -9.07 -16.04
CA ASN A 49 3.95 -7.71 -15.88
C ASN A 49 3.07 -6.99 -14.82
N LEU A 50 3.68 -6.41 -13.79
CA LEU A 50 3.00 -5.70 -12.69
C LEU A 50 2.04 -4.58 -13.18
N PHE A 51 2.21 -4.15 -14.43
CA PHE A 51 1.44 -3.10 -15.09
C PHE A 51 0.46 -3.59 -16.16
N ALA A 52 0.37 -4.90 -16.41
CA ALA A 52 -0.57 -5.48 -17.38
C ALA A 52 -1.90 -5.86 -16.70
N LEU A 53 -2.47 -4.92 -15.94
CA LEU A 53 -3.80 -5.09 -15.35
C LEU A 53 -4.86 -4.94 -16.44
N THR A 54 -5.84 -5.83 -16.50
CA THR A 54 -7.03 -5.66 -17.34
C THR A 54 -7.92 -4.53 -16.79
N GLU A 55 -8.78 -3.93 -17.62
CA GLU A 55 -9.65 -2.81 -17.20
C GLU A 55 -10.55 -3.17 -15.99
N GLU A 56 -10.92 -4.44 -15.82
CA GLU A 56 -11.66 -4.94 -14.65
C GLU A 56 -10.79 -5.04 -13.38
N GLN A 57 -9.47 -5.19 -13.51
CA GLN A 57 -8.50 -5.23 -12.41
C GLN A 57 -8.07 -3.83 -11.96
N GLN A 58 -8.23 -2.81 -12.82
CA GLN A 58 -8.06 -1.41 -12.43
C GLN A 58 -9.03 -0.98 -11.33
N GLU A 59 -10.22 -1.59 -11.27
CA GLU A 59 -11.23 -1.28 -10.24
C GLU A 59 -10.93 -1.90 -8.87
N LYS A 60 -10.11 -2.97 -8.79
CA LYS A 60 -9.61 -3.51 -7.53
C LYS A 60 -8.36 -2.76 -7.08
N GLU A 61 -8.58 -1.49 -6.73
CA GLU A 61 -7.63 -0.65 -6.01
C GLU A 61 -7.15 -1.35 -4.72
N GLY A 62 -5.97 -0.97 -4.20
CA GLY A 62 -5.39 -1.60 -3.02
C GLY A 62 -6.34 -1.70 -1.82
N VAL A 63 -6.19 -2.75 -1.01
CA VAL A 63 -7.00 -2.98 0.20
C VAL A 63 -6.65 -1.93 1.24
N PHE A 64 -7.63 -1.09 1.59
CA PHE A 64 -7.49 -0.07 2.62
C PHE A 64 -7.17 -0.68 3.99
N LEU A 65 -6.12 -0.18 4.63
CA LEU A 65 -5.74 -0.59 5.98
C LEU A 65 -6.21 0.42 7.02
N ARG A 66 -5.74 1.67 6.90
CA ARG A 66 -5.95 2.70 7.92
C ARG A 66 -5.76 4.09 7.34
N ARG A 67 -6.39 5.07 8.00
CA ARG A 67 -6.28 6.49 7.67
C ARG A 67 -6.11 7.30 8.94
N TYR A 68 -5.23 8.29 8.91
CA TYR A 68 -5.06 9.23 9.99
C TYR A 68 -4.73 10.62 9.46
N ILE A 69 -5.02 11.61 10.32
CA ILE A 69 -4.86 13.02 10.01
C ILE A 69 -3.94 13.63 11.06
N THR A 70 -2.91 14.31 10.59
CA THR A 70 -1.96 15.01 11.46
C THR A 70 -1.60 16.37 10.89
N HIS A 71 -1.00 17.23 11.70
CA HIS A 71 -0.46 18.48 11.21
C HIS A 71 0.79 18.20 10.37
N TYR A 72 0.91 18.73 9.14
CA TYR A 72 2.00 18.35 8.21
C TYR A 72 3.40 18.55 8.80
N LYS A 73 3.64 19.66 9.53
CA LYS A 73 4.91 19.92 10.23
C LYS A 73 5.25 18.92 11.36
N LYS A 74 4.27 18.16 11.84
CA LYS A 74 4.44 17.21 12.96
C LYS A 74 4.26 15.76 12.53
N VAL A 75 4.27 15.47 11.21
CA VAL A 75 4.20 14.11 10.68
C VAL A 75 5.30 13.21 11.23
N GLN A 76 6.53 13.71 11.42
CA GLN A 76 7.61 12.93 12.01
C GLN A 76 7.36 12.52 13.47
N GLN A 77 6.47 13.24 14.18
CA GLN A 77 6.16 12.99 15.59
C GLN A 77 4.87 12.18 15.78
N TYR A 78 3.89 12.32 14.87
CA TYR A 78 2.54 11.76 15.01
C TYR A 78 2.00 11.10 13.73
N GLY A 79 2.84 10.84 12.74
CA GLY A 79 2.45 10.34 11.43
C GLY A 79 2.68 8.84 11.24
N GLY A 80 2.55 8.04 12.31
CA GLY A 80 2.75 6.59 12.32
C GLY A 80 1.63 5.85 13.02
#